data_AF-A0A4Q5R0Y4-F1
#
_entry.id   AF-A0A4Q5R0Y4-F1
#
_cell.length_a   1.000
_cell.length_b   1.000
_cell.length_c   1.000
_cell.angle_alpha   90.00
_cell.angle_beta   90.00
_cell.angle_gamma   90.00
#
_symmetry.space_group_name_H-M   'P 1'
#
loop_
_entity.id
_entity.type
_entity.pdbx_description
1 polymer ?
#
loop_
_entity_poly.entity_id
_entity_poly.type
_entity_poly.pdbx_seq_one_letter_code
_entity_poly.pdbx_strand_id
1 'polypeptide(L)'
;MSERNVLKVLSYFVLILMLVSSLFQLYLTDQTRKQQQSVLAMQSLLDLSDEFSANLGSVQQEFRSYAINPRPDVLNSLSKFQSVVNRVLKEKLALSVQYPEFKNHITKINRIFEAENKAINAYVNIHPTKMVAEESLKAVGQNERAMGMLWTELFEYRKLLKDRVRSVNDNISSISEKSFKGSVISLLLLFGVILIFGYRYIRAKKRYKAAASDLVLSNHEMLMRSLLE
;
A
#
# COMPACT_ATOMS: atom_id res chain seq x y z
N MET A 1 -31.09 -17.12 39.45
CA MET A 1 -30.94 -17.48 38.02
C MET A 1 -30.40 -18.91 37.91
N SER A 2 -31.02 -19.82 37.16
CA SER A 2 -30.54 -21.22 37.07
C SER A 2 -29.22 -21.33 36.29
N GLU A 3 -28.38 -22.32 36.61
CA GLU A 3 -27.10 -22.56 35.93
C GLU A 3 -27.24 -22.69 34.39
N ARG A 4 -28.39 -23.21 33.93
CA ARG A 4 -28.76 -23.31 32.51
C ARG A 4 -28.97 -21.95 31.85
N ASN A 5 -29.59 -20.99 32.54
CA ASN A 5 -29.78 -19.64 32.00
C ASN A 5 -28.47 -18.87 31.90
N VAL A 6 -27.57 -19.04 32.88
CA VAL A 6 -26.23 -18.45 32.84
C VAL A 6 -25.42 -18.98 31.64
N LEU A 7 -25.52 -20.29 31.36
CA LEU A 7 -24.82 -20.91 30.23
C LEU A 7 -25.31 -20.38 28.87
N LYS A 8 -26.64 -20.24 28.71
CA LYS A 8 -27.24 -19.69 27.49
C LYS A 8 -26.77 -18.26 27.25
N VAL A 9 -26.81 -17.42 28.28
CA VAL A 9 -26.34 -16.03 28.19
C VAL A 9 -24.86 -15.97 27.83
N LEU A 10 -24.02 -16.82 28.44
CA LEU A 10 -22.60 -16.89 28.10
C LEU A 10 -22.37 -17.31 26.64
N SER A 11 -23.13 -18.30 26.13
CA SER A 11 -23.02 -18.73 24.74
C SER A 11 -23.46 -17.66 23.75
N TYR A 12 -24.55 -16.93 24.03
CA TYR A 12 -24.97 -15.80 23.20
C TYR A 12 -23.93 -14.67 23.22
N PHE A 13 -23.37 -14.36 24.38
CA PHE A 13 -22.32 -13.36 24.51
C PHE A 13 -21.09 -13.70 23.67
N VAL A 14 -20.64 -14.96 23.70
CA VAL A 14 -19.49 -15.44 22.91
C VAL A 14 -19.78 -15.35 21.41
N LEU A 15 -20.99 -15.72 20.99
CA LEU A 15 -21.37 -15.70 19.58
C LEU A 15 -21.44 -14.27 19.03
N ILE A 16 -21.96 -13.32 19.83
CA ILE A 16 -21.92 -11.89 19.53
C ILE A 16 -20.47 -11.40 19.46
N LEU A 17 -19.62 -11.78 20.43
CA LEU A 17 -18.22 -11.36 20.47
C LEU A 17 -17.43 -11.88 19.26
N MET A 18 -17.69 -13.11 18.83
CA MET A 18 -17.12 -13.67 17.59
C MET A 18 -17.57 -12.88 16.35
N LEU A 19 -18.86 -12.61 16.21
CA LEU A 19 -19.40 -11.84 15.07
C LEU A 19 -18.77 -10.44 15.01
N VAL A 20 -18.72 -9.74 16.14
CA VAL A 20 -18.12 -8.39 16.23
C VAL A 20 -16.63 -8.43 15.91
N SER A 21 -15.89 -9.42 16.43
CA SER A 21 -14.47 -9.58 16.15
C SER A 21 -14.20 -9.86 14.66
N SER A 22 -15.00 -10.71 14.03
CA SER A 22 -14.87 -11.01 12.59
C SER A 22 -15.19 -9.79 11.73
N LEU A 23 -16.25 -9.03 12.05
CA LEU A 23 -16.59 -7.79 11.35
C LEU A 23 -15.49 -6.73 11.50
N PHE A 24 -14.93 -6.62 12.70
CA PHE A 24 -13.81 -5.72 12.98
C PHE A 24 -12.55 -6.09 12.17
N GLN A 25 -12.19 -7.38 12.11
CA GLN A 25 -11.08 -7.86 11.30
C GLN A 25 -11.29 -7.62 9.80
N LEU A 26 -12.50 -7.87 9.30
CA LEU A 26 -12.87 -7.59 7.90
C LEU A 26 -12.72 -6.10 7.57
N TYR A 27 -13.19 -5.22 8.47
CA TYR A 27 -13.06 -3.78 8.31
C TYR A 27 -11.59 -3.32 8.23
N LEU A 28 -10.73 -3.77 9.16
CA LEU A 28 -9.31 -3.40 9.15
C LEU A 28 -8.56 -3.98 7.94
N THR A 29 -8.96 -5.17 7.48
CA THR A 29 -8.39 -5.81 6.28
C THR A 29 -8.73 -4.99 5.03
N ASP A 30 -9.98 -4.54 4.90
CA ASP A 30 -10.40 -3.67 3.79
C ASP A 30 -9.65 -2.34 3.79
N GLN A 31 -9.47 -1.70 4.95
CA GLN A 31 -8.68 -0.47 5.07
C GLN A 31 -7.22 -0.69 4.64
N THR A 32 -6.60 -1.77 5.12
CA THR A 32 -5.22 -2.13 4.77
C THR A 32 -5.08 -2.36 3.27
N ARG A 33 -6.03 -3.09 2.67
CA ARG A 33 -6.04 -3.36 1.23
C ARG A 33 -6.13 -2.07 0.41
N LYS A 34 -7.02 -1.15 0.78
CA LYS A 34 -7.16 0.16 0.11
C LYS A 34 -5.87 0.99 0.20
N GLN A 35 -5.25 1.01 1.38
CA GLN A 35 -3.99 1.72 1.57
C GLN A 35 -2.84 1.08 0.76
N GLN A 36 -2.75 -0.24 0.73
CA GLN A 36 -1.77 -0.96 -0.10
C GLN A 36 -1.94 -0.68 -1.60
N GLN A 37 -3.19 -0.64 -2.10
CA GLN A 37 -3.46 -0.26 -3.49
C GLN A 37 -2.99 1.16 -3.80
N SER A 38 -3.16 2.10 -2.86
CA SER A 38 -2.66 3.46 -3.00
C SER A 38 -1.12 3.50 -3.01
N VAL A 39 -0.45 2.70 -2.17
CA VAL A 39 1.02 2.57 -2.19
C VAL A 39 1.51 2.02 -3.53
N LEU A 40 0.87 0.99 -4.08
CA LEU A 40 1.24 0.43 -5.38
C LEU A 40 1.11 1.46 -6.51
N ALA A 41 0.05 2.27 -6.49
CA ALA A 41 -0.13 3.36 -7.45
C ALA A 41 0.99 4.42 -7.33
N MET A 42 1.37 4.79 -6.10
CA MET A 42 2.48 5.73 -5.87
C MET A 42 3.84 5.13 -6.26
N GLN A 43 4.04 3.83 -6.07
CA GLN A 43 5.25 3.14 -6.50
C GLN A 43 5.36 3.14 -8.03
N SER A 44 4.25 2.90 -8.74
CA SER A 44 4.21 3.02 -10.21
C SER A 44 4.58 4.44 -10.68
N LEU A 45 4.14 5.48 -9.97
CA LEU A 45 4.55 6.86 -10.25
C LEU A 45 6.05 7.12 -9.97
N LEU A 46 6.64 6.46 -8.98
CA LEU A 46 8.08 6.49 -8.71
C LEU A 46 8.86 5.80 -9.84
N ASP A 47 8.43 4.62 -10.29
CA ASP A 47 9.08 3.88 -11.36
C ASP A 47 9.07 4.69 -12.67
N LEU A 48 7.93 5.30 -13.01
CA LEU A 48 7.85 6.24 -14.13
C LEU A 48 8.74 7.47 -13.93
N SER A 49 9.05 7.86 -12.69
CA SER A 49 9.98 8.97 -12.41
C SER A 49 11.42 8.61 -12.66
N ASP A 50 11.78 7.36 -12.44
CA ASP A 50 13.12 6.86 -12.76
C ASP A 50 13.29 6.74 -14.27
N GLU A 51 12.27 6.25 -14.99
CA GLU A 51 12.26 6.25 -16.46
C GLU A 51 12.33 7.68 -17.03
N PHE A 52 11.52 8.60 -16.50
CA PHE A 52 11.56 10.01 -16.89
C PHE A 52 12.95 10.62 -16.68
N SER A 53 13.55 10.40 -15.50
CA SER A 53 14.90 10.87 -15.16
C SER A 53 15.93 10.39 -16.18
N ALA A 54 15.97 9.09 -16.45
CA ALA A 54 16.96 8.51 -17.36
C ALA A 54 16.84 9.11 -18.77
N ASN A 55 15.62 9.20 -19.31
CA ASN A 55 15.40 9.72 -20.65
C ASN A 55 15.59 11.25 -20.74
N LEU A 56 15.27 12.00 -19.67
CA LEU A 56 15.53 13.44 -19.62
C LEU A 56 17.03 13.74 -19.70
N GLY A 57 17.84 12.99 -18.95
CA GLY A 57 19.30 13.07 -19.04
C GLY A 57 19.81 12.78 -20.46
N SER A 58 19.25 11.77 -21.11
CA SER A 58 19.57 11.47 -22.51
C SER A 58 19.18 12.60 -23.46
N VAL A 59 18.00 13.22 -23.31
CA VAL A 59 17.61 14.39 -24.14
C VAL A 59 18.63 15.52 -23.99
N GLN A 60 19.04 15.84 -22.76
CA GLN A 60 20.04 16.88 -22.50
C GLN A 60 21.40 16.55 -23.14
N GLN A 61 21.86 15.31 -23.01
CA GLN A 61 23.14 14.87 -23.56
C GLN A 61 23.15 14.81 -25.10
N GLU A 62 22.08 14.28 -25.71
CA GLU A 62 21.96 14.21 -27.16
C GLU A 62 21.82 15.61 -27.78
N PHE A 63 21.06 16.51 -27.13
CA PHE A 63 20.96 17.89 -27.58
C PHE A 63 22.33 18.60 -27.54
N ARG A 64 23.07 18.45 -26.43
CA ARG A 64 24.43 18.99 -26.32
C ARG A 64 25.35 18.42 -27.40
N SER A 65 25.26 17.12 -27.66
CA SER A 65 26.06 16.46 -28.68
C SER A 65 25.72 16.96 -30.08
N TYR A 66 24.43 17.16 -30.36
CA TYR A 66 23.94 17.69 -31.65
C TYR A 66 24.38 19.14 -31.88
N ALA A 67 24.30 19.99 -30.84
CA ALA A 67 24.69 21.39 -30.93
C ALA A 67 26.20 21.58 -31.20
N ILE A 68 27.03 20.65 -30.74
CA ILE A 68 28.49 20.68 -30.97
C ILE A 68 28.84 20.05 -32.33
N ASN A 69 28.26 18.90 -32.65
CA ASN A 69 28.53 18.16 -33.88
C ASN A 69 27.23 17.59 -34.46
N PRO A 70 26.56 18.33 -35.36
CA PRO A 70 25.29 17.92 -35.93
C PRO A 70 25.46 16.64 -36.75
N ARG A 71 24.87 15.54 -36.28
CA ARG A 71 24.87 14.25 -36.99
C ARG A 71 23.48 13.62 -36.99
N PRO A 72 23.07 12.94 -38.09
CA PRO A 72 21.74 12.35 -38.20
C PRO A 72 21.42 11.28 -37.14
N ASP A 73 22.42 10.51 -36.71
CA ASP A 73 22.28 9.50 -35.66
C ASP A 73 21.94 10.12 -34.30
N VAL A 74 22.61 11.21 -33.94
CA VAL A 74 22.35 11.98 -32.70
C VAL A 74 20.95 12.60 -32.74
N LEU A 75 20.54 13.14 -33.89
CA LEU A 75 19.20 13.71 -34.06
C LEU A 75 18.09 12.65 -33.91
N ASN A 76 18.29 11.47 -34.48
CA ASN A 76 17.35 10.36 -34.34
C ASN A 76 17.23 9.90 -32.88
N SER A 77 18.36 9.81 -32.17
CA SER A 77 18.39 9.50 -30.73
C SER A 77 17.69 10.56 -29.90
N LEU A 78 17.96 11.84 -30.16
CA LEU A 78 17.29 12.97 -29.50
C LEU A 78 15.77 12.88 -29.65
N SER A 79 15.28 12.71 -30.89
CA SER A 79 13.85 12.57 -31.18
C SER A 79 13.23 11.37 -30.47
N LYS A 80 13.93 10.22 -30.45
CA LYS A 80 13.50 9.03 -29.73
C LYS A 80 13.34 9.31 -28.23
N PHE A 81 14.33 9.91 -27.57
CA PHE A 81 14.25 10.20 -26.14
C PHE A 81 13.17 11.24 -25.83
N GLN A 82 13.02 12.30 -26.64
CA GLN A 82 11.93 13.27 -26.51
C GLN A 82 10.56 12.58 -26.60
N SER A 83 10.38 11.62 -27.49
CA SER A 83 9.14 10.84 -27.62
C SER A 83 8.86 10.01 -26.36
N VAL A 84 9.88 9.34 -25.81
CA VAL A 84 9.74 8.57 -24.55
C VAL A 84 9.38 9.49 -23.39
N VAL A 85 10.06 10.63 -23.24
CA VAL A 85 9.76 11.60 -22.18
C VAL A 85 8.31 12.09 -22.28
N ASN A 86 7.84 12.44 -23.48
CA ASN A 86 6.47 12.87 -23.71
C ASN A 86 5.44 11.76 -23.35
N ARG A 87 5.72 10.51 -23.70
CA ARG A 87 4.87 9.37 -23.33
C ARG A 87 4.79 9.22 -21.81
N VAL A 88 5.94 9.20 -21.13
CA VAL A 88 6.02 9.04 -19.68
C VAL A 88 5.31 10.19 -18.95
N LEU A 89 5.42 11.43 -19.44
CA LEU A 89 4.69 12.58 -18.87
C LEU A 89 3.16 12.41 -18.99
N LYS A 90 2.67 11.94 -20.15
CA LYS A 90 1.24 11.67 -20.34
C LYS A 90 0.74 10.56 -19.41
N GLU A 91 1.50 9.48 -19.27
CA GLU A 91 1.15 8.38 -18.36
C GLU A 91 1.14 8.84 -16.90
N LYS A 92 2.15 9.60 -16.47
CA LYS A 92 2.19 10.22 -15.13
C LYS A 92 1.00 11.14 -14.88
N LEU A 93 0.63 11.99 -15.84
CA LEU A 93 -0.52 12.88 -15.71
C LEU A 93 -1.82 12.09 -15.52
N ALA A 94 -2.01 11.01 -16.28
CA ALA A 94 -3.19 10.16 -16.18
C ALA A 94 -3.28 9.46 -14.81
N LEU A 95 -2.15 8.92 -14.32
CA LEU A 95 -2.09 8.25 -13.01
C LEU A 95 -2.21 9.23 -11.83
N SER A 96 -1.75 10.47 -12.00
CA SER A 96 -1.79 11.51 -10.95
C SER A 96 -3.16 12.16 -10.78
N VAL A 97 -4.17 11.83 -11.60
CA VAL A 97 -5.51 12.45 -11.53
C VAL A 97 -6.15 12.32 -10.14
N GLN A 98 -5.91 11.20 -9.46
CA GLN A 98 -6.46 10.92 -8.15
C GLN A 98 -5.68 11.59 -6.99
N TYR A 99 -4.57 12.26 -7.29
CA TYR A 99 -3.66 12.86 -6.33
C TYR A 99 -3.33 14.31 -6.72
N PRO A 100 -4.17 15.29 -6.32
CA PRO A 100 -4.04 16.69 -6.73
C PRO A 100 -2.66 17.31 -6.48
N GLU A 101 -2.02 16.95 -5.36
CA GLU A 101 -0.68 17.38 -4.99
C GLU A 101 0.38 16.95 -6.02
N PHE A 102 0.28 15.72 -6.52
CA PHE A 102 1.20 15.15 -7.50
C PHE A 102 0.90 15.68 -8.90
N LYS A 103 -0.38 15.83 -9.23
CA LYS A 103 -0.83 16.37 -10.52
C LYS A 103 -0.26 17.76 -10.78
N ASN A 104 -0.25 18.64 -9.77
CA ASN A 104 0.25 20.00 -9.93
C ASN A 104 1.75 20.02 -10.28
N HIS A 105 2.57 19.22 -9.61
CA HIS A 105 4.01 19.10 -9.94
C HIS A 105 4.22 18.53 -11.35
N ILE A 106 3.54 17.44 -11.71
CA ILE A 106 3.67 16.88 -13.07
C ILE A 106 3.20 17.87 -14.14
N THR A 107 2.17 18.67 -13.87
CA THR A 107 1.70 19.71 -14.80
C THR A 107 2.76 20.79 -15.00
N LYS A 108 3.45 21.21 -13.93
CA LYS A 108 4.58 22.15 -14.03
C LYS A 108 5.74 21.55 -14.83
N ILE A 109 6.15 20.32 -14.52
CA ILE A 109 7.19 19.60 -15.25
C ILE A 109 6.83 19.51 -16.74
N ASN A 110 5.60 19.14 -17.06
CA ASN A 110 5.12 19.05 -18.44
C ASN A 110 5.22 20.40 -19.16
N ARG A 111 4.79 21.49 -18.52
CA ARG A 111 4.87 22.84 -19.11
C ARG A 111 6.30 23.26 -19.39
N ILE A 112 7.23 23.02 -18.46
CA ILE A 112 8.65 23.36 -18.64
C ILE A 112 9.25 22.50 -19.77
N PHE A 113 8.96 21.20 -19.77
CA PHE A 113 9.48 20.29 -20.79
C PHE A 113 8.93 20.61 -22.18
N GLU A 114 7.65 20.92 -22.32
CA GLU A 114 7.06 21.32 -23.62
C GLU A 114 7.70 22.60 -24.16
N ALA A 115 7.96 23.59 -23.30
CA ALA A 115 8.65 24.82 -23.70
C ALA A 115 10.07 24.53 -24.17
N GLU A 116 10.80 23.70 -23.41
CA GLU A 116 12.17 23.31 -23.74
C GLU A 116 12.23 22.46 -25.02
N ASN A 117 11.32 21.50 -25.16
CA ASN A 117 11.23 20.65 -26.36
C ASN A 117 10.94 21.49 -27.61
N LYS A 118 10.11 22.54 -27.50
CA LYS A 118 9.89 23.50 -28.58
C LYS A 118 11.16 24.29 -28.91
N ALA A 119 11.91 24.74 -27.90
CA ALA A 119 13.16 25.47 -28.09
C ALA A 119 14.23 24.60 -28.78
N ILE A 120 14.41 23.35 -28.32
CA ILE A 120 15.30 22.37 -28.95
C ILE A 120 14.91 22.16 -30.41
N ASN A 121 13.64 21.90 -30.70
CA ASN A 121 13.19 21.63 -32.06
C ASN A 121 13.32 22.86 -32.98
N ALA A 122 13.08 24.06 -32.45
CA ALA A 122 13.33 25.30 -33.18
C ALA A 122 14.82 25.44 -33.54
N TYR A 123 15.71 25.17 -32.59
CA TYR A 123 17.16 25.17 -32.83
C TYR A 123 17.56 24.14 -33.90
N VAL A 124 17.10 22.90 -33.76
CA VAL A 124 17.38 21.80 -34.72
C VAL A 124 16.91 22.16 -36.13
N ASN A 125 15.71 22.72 -36.27
CA ASN A 125 15.12 23.07 -37.56
C ASN A 125 15.79 24.27 -38.23
N ILE A 126 16.29 25.22 -37.44
CA ILE A 126 16.95 26.42 -37.94
C ILE A 126 18.39 26.11 -38.32
N HIS A 127 19.06 25.16 -37.64
CA HIS A 127 20.49 24.93 -37.70
C HIS A 127 21.01 24.79 -39.15
N PRO A 128 21.50 25.88 -39.76
CA PRO A 128 22.20 25.78 -41.02
C PRO A 128 23.58 25.22 -40.67
N THR A 129 24.23 24.58 -41.63
CA THR A 129 25.60 24.09 -41.57
C THR A 129 26.68 25.17 -41.29
N LYS A 130 26.29 26.38 -40.83
CA LYS A 130 27.12 27.59 -40.65
C LYS A 130 26.80 28.41 -39.38
N MET A 131 26.17 27.85 -38.35
CA MET A 131 26.00 28.58 -37.08
C MET A 131 27.34 28.78 -36.36
N VAL A 132 27.52 29.96 -35.76
CA VAL A 132 28.74 30.34 -35.01
C VAL A 132 28.76 29.56 -33.69
N ALA A 133 29.93 29.04 -33.28
CA ALA A 133 30.09 28.26 -32.05
C ALA A 133 29.49 28.93 -30.79
N GLU A 134 29.46 30.27 -30.75
CA GLU A 134 28.87 31.05 -29.65
C GLU A 134 27.34 30.88 -29.54
N GLU A 135 26.63 30.75 -30.65
CA GLU A 135 25.17 30.54 -30.66
C GLU A 135 24.81 29.13 -30.18
N SER A 136 25.59 28.11 -30.58
CA SER A 136 25.44 26.75 -30.06
C SER A 136 25.68 26.69 -28.55
N LEU A 137 26.71 27.39 -28.05
CA LEU A 137 26.98 27.47 -26.61
C LEU A 137 25.86 28.17 -25.84
N LYS A 138 25.28 29.25 -26.39
CA LYS A 138 24.11 29.93 -25.79
C LYS A 138 22.90 29.02 -25.72
N ALA A 139 22.61 28.27 -26.80
CA ALA A 139 21.50 27.32 -26.83
C ALA A 139 21.67 26.19 -25.80
N VAL A 140 22.88 25.60 -25.72
CA VAL A 140 23.19 24.60 -24.69
C VAL A 140 23.05 25.18 -23.28
N GLY A 141 23.56 26.39 -23.03
CA GLY A 141 23.44 27.02 -21.71
C GLY A 141 21.99 27.34 -21.30
N GLN A 142 21.13 27.69 -22.26
CA GLN A 142 19.69 27.87 -22.01
C GLN A 142 19.02 26.53 -21.68
N ASN A 143 19.31 25.48 -22.47
CA ASN A 143 18.84 24.13 -22.22
C ASN A 143 19.27 23.62 -20.85
N GLU A 144 20.54 23.79 -20.45
CA GLU A 144 21.05 23.35 -19.14
C GLU A 144 20.30 24.01 -17.98
N ARG A 145 19.96 25.31 -18.10
CA ARG A 145 19.15 26.01 -17.09
C ARG A 145 17.72 25.47 -17.03
N ALA A 146 17.08 25.26 -18.18
CA ALA A 146 15.74 24.70 -18.25
C ALA A 146 15.68 23.27 -17.70
N MET A 147 16.67 22.45 -18.05
CA MET A 147 16.85 21.11 -17.49
C MET A 147 17.08 21.17 -15.98
N GLY A 148 17.86 22.12 -15.46
CA GLY A 148 18.02 22.33 -14.02
C GLY A 148 16.69 22.59 -13.29
N MET A 149 15.77 23.35 -13.91
CA MET A 149 14.41 23.54 -13.37
C MET A 149 13.59 22.24 -13.39
N LEU A 150 13.66 21.47 -14.48
CA LEU A 150 13.01 20.16 -14.58
C LEU A 150 13.52 19.17 -13.54
N TRP A 151 14.83 19.13 -13.34
CA TRP A 151 15.48 18.28 -12.33
C TRP A 151 15.01 18.64 -10.92
N THR A 152 14.94 19.93 -10.60
CA THR A 152 14.48 20.41 -9.29
C THR A 152 13.05 19.96 -9.01
N GLU A 153 12.12 20.23 -9.94
CA GLU A 153 10.71 19.82 -9.81
C GLU A 153 10.57 18.29 -9.75
N LEU A 154 11.38 17.54 -10.52
CA LEU A 154 11.39 16.08 -10.47
C LEU A 154 11.86 15.54 -9.11
N PHE A 155 12.91 16.14 -8.51
CA PHE A 155 13.41 15.71 -7.20
C PHE A 155 12.42 16.04 -6.08
N GLU A 156 11.79 17.21 -6.12
CA GLU A 156 10.71 17.56 -5.19
C GLU A 156 9.54 16.60 -5.32
N TYR A 157 9.11 16.32 -6.56
CA TYR A 157 8.07 15.35 -6.84
C TYR A 157 8.39 13.95 -6.27
N ARG A 158 9.60 13.44 -6.51
CA ARG A 158 10.05 12.13 -5.98
C ARG A 158 10.09 12.13 -4.46
N LYS A 159 10.52 13.23 -3.83
CA LYS A 159 10.52 13.36 -2.37
C LYS A 159 9.10 13.26 -1.81
N LEU A 160 8.16 14.03 -2.37
CA LEU A 160 6.76 14.00 -1.95
C LEU A 160 6.13 12.61 -2.10
N LEU A 161 6.40 11.92 -3.20
CA LEU A 161 5.95 10.53 -3.39
C LEU A 161 6.52 9.59 -2.31
N LYS A 162 7.83 9.65 -2.05
CA LYS A 162 8.48 8.80 -1.04
C LYS A 162 7.95 9.08 0.37
N ASP A 163 7.80 10.34 0.73
CA ASP A 163 7.25 10.76 2.02
C ASP A 163 5.81 10.27 2.19
N ARG A 164 5.01 10.32 1.12
CA ARG A 164 3.64 9.80 1.14
C ARG A 164 3.60 8.28 1.26
N VAL A 165 4.41 7.55 0.50
CA VAL A 165 4.52 6.09 0.61
C VAL A 165 4.91 5.69 2.03
N ARG A 166 5.89 6.37 2.62
CA ARG A 166 6.30 6.14 4.01
C ARG A 166 5.15 6.38 4.98
N SER A 167 4.46 7.51 4.87
CA SER A 167 3.33 7.85 5.73
C SER A 167 2.18 6.83 5.62
N VAL A 168 1.88 6.34 4.41
CA VAL A 168 0.84 5.30 4.23
C VAL A 168 1.30 3.97 4.81
N ASN A 169 2.57 3.59 4.67
CA ASN A 169 3.12 2.38 5.29
C ASN A 169 3.09 2.45 6.82
N ASP A 170 3.38 3.61 7.42
CA ASP A 170 3.27 3.82 8.86
C ASP A 170 1.81 3.67 9.33
N ASN A 171 0.85 4.18 8.55
CA ASN A 171 -0.59 3.98 8.80
C ASN A 171 -1.00 2.50 8.73
N ILE A 172 -0.52 1.76 7.71
CA ILE A 172 -0.75 0.32 7.59
C ILE A 172 -0.20 -0.42 8.82
N SER A 173 1.02 -0.07 9.24
CA SER A 173 1.64 -0.66 10.43
C SER A 173 0.80 -0.40 11.68
N SER A 174 0.34 0.83 11.88
CA SER A 174 -0.54 1.19 13.01
C SER A 174 -1.88 0.44 13.00
N ILE A 175 -2.51 0.29 11.83
CA ILE A 175 -3.75 -0.49 11.66
C ILE A 175 -3.51 -1.96 11.95
N SER A 176 -2.40 -2.52 11.45
CA SER A 176 -2.00 -3.90 11.69
C SER A 176 -1.77 -4.17 13.18
N GLU A 177 -1.09 -3.26 13.89
CA GLU A 177 -0.87 -3.37 15.33
C GLU A 177 -2.18 -3.37 16.12
N LYS A 178 -3.14 -2.50 15.76
CA LYS A 178 -4.49 -2.48 16.36
C LYS A 178 -5.24 -3.79 16.11
N SER A 179 -5.17 -4.32 14.89
CA SER A 179 -5.77 -5.61 14.53
C SER A 179 -5.19 -6.77 15.34
N PHE A 180 -3.86 -6.79 15.49
CA PHE A 180 -3.16 -7.80 16.26
C PHE A 180 -3.56 -7.75 17.74
N LYS A 181 -3.51 -6.57 18.37
CA LYS A 181 -3.93 -6.39 19.78
C LYS A 181 -5.39 -6.82 19.99
N GLY A 182 -6.30 -6.42 19.11
CA GLY A 182 -7.70 -6.83 19.16
C GLY A 182 -7.87 -8.35 19.08
N SER A 183 -7.12 -9.00 18.18
CA SER A 183 -7.15 -10.46 18.00
C SER A 183 -6.61 -11.21 19.22
N VAL A 184 -5.54 -10.71 19.86
CA VAL A 184 -5.00 -11.29 21.10
C VAL A 184 -6.02 -11.20 22.24
N ILE A 185 -6.70 -10.06 22.39
CA ILE A 185 -7.74 -9.90 23.42
C ILE A 185 -8.91 -10.86 23.17
N SER A 186 -9.38 -10.96 21.91
CA SER A 186 -10.43 -11.93 21.54
C SER A 186 -10.01 -13.37 21.83
N LEU A 187 -8.75 -13.74 21.57
CA LEU A 187 -8.22 -15.07 21.85
C LEU A 187 -8.21 -15.38 23.35
N LEU A 188 -7.77 -14.42 24.18
CA LEU A 188 -7.75 -14.57 25.64
C LEU A 188 -9.17 -14.74 26.21
N LEU A 189 -10.14 -13.97 25.71
CA LEU A 189 -11.54 -14.11 26.11
C LEU A 189 -12.10 -15.49 25.72
N LEU A 190 -11.78 -15.96 24.50
CA LEU A 190 -12.20 -17.27 24.04
C LEU A 190 -11.60 -18.40 24.90
N PHE A 191 -10.31 -18.30 25.25
CA PHE A 191 -9.64 -19.26 26.11
C PHE A 191 -10.26 -19.32 27.50
N GLY A 192 -10.57 -18.16 28.09
CA GLY A 192 -11.27 -18.06 29.38
C GLY A 192 -12.65 -18.75 29.35
N VAL A 193 -13.39 -18.57 28.26
CA VAL A 193 -14.69 -19.25 28.06
C VAL A 193 -14.53 -20.76 27.95
N ILE A 194 -13.55 -21.24 27.17
CA ILE A 194 -13.28 -22.68 27.02
C ILE A 194 -12.94 -23.31 28.38
N LEU A 195 -12.13 -22.65 29.21
CA LEU A 195 -11.81 -23.13 30.55
C LEU A 195 -13.04 -23.24 31.45
N ILE A 196 -13.95 -22.24 31.41
CA ILE A 196 -15.19 -22.25 32.18
C ILE A 196 -16.10 -23.42 31.73
N PHE A 197 -16.31 -23.58 30.42
CA PHE A 197 -17.13 -24.68 29.88
C PHE A 197 -16.50 -26.04 30.15
N GLY A 198 -15.20 -26.19 29.95
CA GLY A 198 -14.44 -27.42 30.21
C GLY A 198 -14.52 -27.84 31.67
N TYR A 199 -14.31 -26.90 32.60
CA TYR A 199 -14.44 -27.16 34.03
C TYR A 199 -15.86 -27.61 34.40
N ARG A 200 -16.89 -26.93 33.89
CA ARG A 200 -18.29 -27.32 34.15
C ARG A 200 -18.63 -28.69 33.57
N TYR A 201 -18.14 -29.00 32.37
CA TYR A 201 -18.31 -30.32 31.76
C TYR A 201 -17.69 -31.42 32.61
N ILE A 202 -16.45 -31.23 33.08
CA ILE A 202 -15.76 -32.18 33.96
C ILE A 202 -16.52 -32.34 35.28
N ARG A 203 -16.97 -31.24 35.89
CA ARG A 203 -17.74 -31.26 37.16
C ARG A 203 -19.09 -31.98 37.00
N ALA A 204 -19.82 -31.72 35.92
CA ALA A 204 -21.07 -32.41 35.61
C ALA A 204 -20.82 -33.91 35.43
N LYS A 205 -19.81 -34.30 34.65
CA LYS A 205 -19.44 -35.70 34.44
C LYS A 205 -19.07 -36.43 35.74
N LYS A 206 -18.36 -35.75 36.66
CA LYS A 206 -18.08 -36.28 38.01
C LYS A 206 -19.36 -36.49 38.83
N ARG A 207 -20.29 -35.52 38.82
CA ARG A 207 -21.58 -35.65 39.51
C ARG A 207 -22.44 -36.77 38.94
N TYR A 208 -22.51 -36.92 37.62
CA TYR A 208 -23.26 -38.01 36.98
C TYR A 208 -22.65 -39.38 37.28
N LYS A 209 -21.32 -39.50 37.33
CA LYS A 209 -20.66 -40.75 37.76
C LYS A 209 -20.94 -41.09 39.23
N ALA A 210 -20.92 -40.11 40.13
CA ALA A 210 -21.24 -40.31 41.55
C ALA A 210 -22.71 -40.67 41.76
N ALA A 211 -23.64 -39.98 41.09
CA ALA A 211 -25.06 -40.31 41.17
C ALA A 211 -25.36 -41.72 40.61
N ALA A 212 -24.66 -42.15 39.56
CA ALA A 212 -24.77 -43.51 39.05
C ALA A 212 -24.19 -44.55 40.03
N SER A 213 -23.09 -44.25 40.74
CA SER A 213 -22.56 -45.17 41.75
C SER A 213 -23.47 -45.27 42.98
N ASP A 214 -24.03 -44.15 43.45
CA ASP A 214 -24.95 -44.13 44.59
C ASP A 214 -26.26 -44.87 44.27
N LEU A 215 -26.77 -44.74 43.04
CA LEU A 215 -27.95 -45.48 42.58
C LEU A 215 -27.68 -46.99 42.51
N VAL A 216 -26.47 -47.40 42.09
CA VAL A 216 -26.06 -48.81 42.06
C VAL A 216 -25.90 -49.35 43.48
N LEU A 217 -25.31 -48.59 44.41
CA LEU A 217 -25.17 -48.98 45.81
C LEU A 217 -26.54 -49.15 46.50
N SER A 218 -27.44 -48.18 46.31
CA SER A 218 -28.81 -48.21 46.82
C SER A 218 -29.57 -49.44 46.32
N ASN A 219 -29.46 -49.78 45.03
CA ASN A 219 -30.12 -50.95 44.47
C ASN A 219 -29.53 -52.26 44.99
N HIS A 220 -28.21 -52.30 45.26
CA HIS A 220 -27.55 -53.47 45.85
C HIS A 220 -27.93 -53.67 47.32
N GLU A 221 -28.01 -52.60 48.11
CA GLU A 221 -28.51 -52.65 49.49
C GLU A 221 -29.96 -53.11 49.54
N MET A 222 -30.81 -52.62 48.63
CA MET A 222 -32.22 -53.02 48.57
C MET A 222 -32.39 -54.50 48.23
N LEU A 223 -31.58 -55.03 47.30
CA LEU A 223 -31.54 -56.46 46.94
C LEU A 223 -31.01 -57.35 48.07
N MET A 224 -29.95 -56.93 48.76
CA MET A 224 -29.41 -57.67 49.91
C MET A 224 -30.39 -57.70 51.07
N ARG A 225 -31.13 -56.60 51.30
CA ARG A 225 -32.18 -56.56 52.33
C ARG A 225 -33.34 -57.49 52.00
N SER A 226 -33.77 -57.57 50.73
CA SER A 226 -34.84 -58.49 50.29
C SER A 226 -34.44 -59.97 50.27
N LEU A 227 -33.14 -60.28 50.35
CA LEU A 227 -32.63 -61.65 50.44
C LEU A 227 -32.42 -62.10 51.91
N LEU A 228 -32.44 -61.14 52.85
CA LEU A 228 -32.28 -61.38 54.29
C LEU A 228 -33.63 -61.41 55.04
N GLU A 229 -34.72 -60.93 54.41
CA GLU A 229 -36.11 -61.22 54.79
C GLU A 229 -36.57 -62.56 54.17
#